data_AF-A0A7J9Z539-F1
#
_entry.id   AF-A0A7J9Z539-F1
#
_cell.length_a   1.000
_cell.length_b   1.000
_cell.length_c   1.000
_cell.angle_alpha   90.00
_cell.angle_beta   90.00
_cell.angle_gamma   90.00
#
_symmetry.space_group_name_H-M   'P 1'
#
loop_
_entity.id
_entity.type
_entity.pdbx_description
1 polymer ?
#
loop_
_entity_poly.entity_id
_entity_poly.type
_entity_poly.pdbx_seq_one_letter_code
_entity_poly.pdbx_strand_id
1 'polypeptide(L)'
;MHPQTLRQYDRLGLVSPDRTPGRGRRYSLRDIELLREVQRLSQEGVNLAGIKRLLALQQQVTRLAVRVVQLEQELAVAHTTLRRAQSSPPQSGPRTASPRGQARDVRRVDETAILPWQAPRDL
;
A
#
# COMPACT_ATOMS: atom_id res chain seq x y z
N MET A 1 -21.84 -1.83 -34.22
CA MET A 1 -21.33 -0.58 -33.63
C MET A 1 -20.67 0.25 -34.72
N HIS A 2 -21.17 1.46 -34.99
CA HIS A 2 -20.71 2.28 -36.12
C HIS A 2 -19.53 3.19 -35.70
N PRO A 3 -18.52 3.45 -36.57
CA PRO A 3 -17.37 4.31 -36.24
C PRO A 3 -17.73 5.72 -35.74
N GLN A 4 -18.87 6.27 -36.16
CA GLN A 4 -19.35 7.58 -35.72
C GLN A 4 -19.77 7.59 -34.24
N THR A 5 -20.41 6.52 -33.76
CA THR A 5 -20.82 6.34 -32.36
C THR A 5 -19.58 6.19 -31.46
N LEU A 6 -18.57 5.45 -31.91
CA LEU A 6 -17.29 5.34 -31.20
C LEU A 6 -16.61 6.71 -31.03
N ARG A 7 -16.63 7.53 -32.08
CA ARG A 7 -16.13 8.92 -32.01
C ARG A 7 -16.95 9.80 -31.07
N GLN A 8 -18.26 9.58 -30.98
CA GLN A 8 -19.11 10.31 -30.03
C GLN A 8 -18.76 9.93 -28.59
N TYR A 9 -18.63 8.64 -28.29
CA TYR A 9 -18.35 8.17 -26.93
C TYR A 9 -16.95 8.57 -26.45
N ASP A 10 -15.95 8.54 -27.32
CA ASP A 10 -14.63 9.08 -27.02
C ASP A 10 -14.66 10.60 -26.75
N ARG A 11 -15.37 11.39 -27.57
CA ARG A 11 -15.49 12.86 -27.33
C ARG A 11 -16.18 13.17 -25.99
N LEU A 12 -17.11 12.32 -25.58
CA LEU A 12 -17.77 12.44 -24.28
C LEU A 12 -16.87 11.99 -23.11
N GLY A 13 -15.71 11.39 -23.40
CA GLY A 13 -14.79 10.84 -22.41
C GLY A 13 -15.32 9.59 -21.73
N LEU A 14 -16.21 8.83 -22.39
CA LEU A 14 -16.71 7.55 -21.89
C LEU A 14 -15.66 6.45 -22.05
N VAL A 15 -14.75 6.60 -23.02
CA VAL A 15 -13.65 5.70 -23.30
C VAL A 15 -12.43 6.53 -23.67
N SER A 16 -11.22 6.04 -23.41
CA SER A 16 -9.97 6.70 -23.78
C SER A 16 -9.11 5.75 -24.60
N PRO A 17 -9.22 5.77 -25.94
CA PRO A 17 -8.43 4.89 -26.80
C PRO A 17 -6.97 5.35 -26.85
N ASP A 18 -6.08 4.38 -27.04
CA ASP A 18 -4.70 4.66 -27.40
C ASP A 18 -4.65 5.28 -28.79
N ARG A 19 -3.89 6.37 -28.93
CA ARG A 19 -3.68 7.02 -30.23
C ARG A 19 -2.51 6.38 -30.94
N THR A 20 -2.69 6.01 -32.20
CA THR A 20 -1.58 5.53 -33.04
C THR A 20 -0.85 6.69 -33.70
N PRO A 21 0.43 6.49 -34.12
CA PRO A 21 1.22 7.50 -34.83
C PRO A 21 0.51 8.05 -36.09
N GLY A 22 -0.34 7.23 -36.72
CA GLY A 22 -1.14 7.58 -37.89
C GLY A 22 -2.51 8.19 -37.60
N ARG A 23 -2.72 8.83 -36.43
CA ARG A 23 -4.01 9.42 -35.99
C ARG A 23 -5.18 8.42 -35.84
N GLY A 24 -4.89 7.12 -35.85
CA GLY A 24 -5.87 6.06 -35.58
C GLY A 24 -6.15 5.92 -34.09
N ARG A 25 -7.25 5.23 -33.76
CA ARG A 25 -7.67 4.93 -32.40
C ARG A 25 -7.61 3.42 -32.20
N ARG A 26 -6.86 2.98 -31.21
CA ARG A 26 -6.83 1.58 -30.78
C ARG A 26 -7.62 1.47 -29.49
N TYR A 27 -8.65 0.66 -29.55
CA TYR A 27 -9.43 0.29 -28.38
C TYR A 27 -8.86 -1.02 -27.85
N SER A 28 -8.59 -1.07 -26.54
CA SER A 28 -8.28 -2.32 -25.86
C SER A 28 -9.53 -3.21 -25.76
N LEU A 29 -9.36 -4.48 -25.37
CA LEU A 29 -10.50 -5.37 -25.11
C LEU A 29 -11.43 -4.80 -24.02
N ARG A 30 -10.84 -4.21 -22.98
CA ARG A 30 -11.58 -3.53 -21.92
C ARG A 30 -12.40 -2.35 -22.42
N ASP A 31 -11.83 -1.55 -23.34
CA ASP A 31 -12.56 -0.45 -23.97
C ASP A 31 -13.76 -0.96 -24.78
N ILE A 32 -13.59 -2.08 -25.49
CA ILE A 32 -14.66 -2.69 -26.29
C ILE A 32 -15.80 -3.18 -25.39
N GLU A 33 -15.49 -3.81 -24.27
CA GLU A 33 -16.50 -4.22 -23.27
C GLU A 33 -17.25 -3.02 -22.70
N LEU A 34 -16.52 -1.96 -22.34
CA LEU A 34 -17.11 -0.72 -21.84
C LEU A 34 -18.06 -0.09 -22.87
N LEU A 35 -17.66 -0.04 -24.13
CA LEU A 35 -18.48 0.49 -25.23
C LEU A 35 -19.76 -0.31 -25.44
N ARG A 36 -19.70 -1.64 -25.31
CA ARG A 36 -20.89 -2.52 -25.37
C ARG A 36 -21.84 -2.25 -24.21
N GLU A 37 -21.31 -2.05 -23.01
CA GLU A 37 -22.12 -1.75 -21.83
C GLU A 37 -22.77 -0.36 -21.92
N VAL A 38 -22.03 0.65 -22.35
CA VAL A 38 -22.57 1.99 -22.64
C VAL A 38 -23.70 1.90 -23.67
N GLN A 39 -23.54 1.08 -24.71
CA GLN A 39 -24.58 0.86 -25.71
C GLN A 39 -25.85 0.25 -25.11
N ARG A 40 -25.69 -0.80 -24.29
CA ARG A 40 -26.80 -1.49 -23.62
C ARG A 40 -27.58 -0.52 -22.73
N LEU A 41 -26.88 0.20 -21.85
CA LEU A 41 -27.49 1.19 -20.96
C LEU A 41 -28.18 2.32 -21.73
N SER A 42 -27.59 2.77 -22.83
CA SER A 42 -28.21 3.78 -23.69
C SER A 42 -29.50 3.29 -24.35
N GLN A 43 -29.58 2.00 -24.72
CA GLN A 43 -30.79 1.38 -25.27
C GLN A 43 -31.89 1.22 -24.23
N GLU A 44 -31.52 1.07 -22.96
CA GLU A 44 -32.42 1.06 -21.80
C GLU A 44 -32.91 2.46 -21.39
N GLY A 45 -32.53 3.51 -22.13
CA GLY A 45 -32.97 4.89 -21.89
C GLY A 45 -32.09 5.67 -20.91
N VAL A 46 -30.94 5.13 -20.51
CA VAL A 46 -30.01 5.84 -19.63
C VAL A 46 -29.27 6.93 -20.41
N ASN A 47 -29.29 8.15 -19.89
CA ASN A 47 -28.55 9.28 -20.47
C ASN A 47 -27.03 9.04 -20.41
N LEU A 48 -26.30 9.35 -21.49
CA LEU A 48 -24.85 9.28 -21.58
C LEU A 48 -24.12 10.06 -20.46
N ALA A 49 -24.69 11.18 -20.00
CA ALA A 49 -24.15 11.92 -18.85
C ALA A 49 -24.27 11.11 -17.54
N GLY A 50 -25.37 10.39 -17.38
CA GLY A 50 -25.59 9.45 -16.26
C GLY A 50 -24.61 8.28 -16.33
N ILE A 51 -24.44 7.69 -17.52
CA ILE A 51 -23.48 6.60 -17.75
C ILE A 51 -22.05 7.07 -17.41
N LYS A 52 -21.64 8.27 -17.85
CA LYS A 52 -20.33 8.83 -17.50
C LYS A 52 -20.12 8.94 -15.98
N ARG A 53 -21.14 9.44 -15.26
CA ARG A 53 -21.08 9.57 -13.81
C ARG A 53 -21.03 8.20 -13.11
N LEU A 54 -21.79 7.22 -13.60
CA LEU A 54 -21.76 5.85 -13.11
C LEU A 54 -20.35 5.24 -13.25
N LEU A 55 -19.73 5.37 -14.42
CA LEU A 55 -18.38 4.85 -14.66
C LEU A 55 -17.35 5.53 -13.75
N ALA A 56 -17.45 6.84 -13.57
CA ALA A 56 -16.58 7.58 -12.66
C ALA A 56 -16.73 7.10 -11.19
N LEU A 57 -17.97 6.85 -10.76
CA LEU A 57 -18.27 6.32 -9.43
C LEU A 57 -17.74 4.88 -9.27
N GLN A 58 -17.92 4.02 -10.26
CA GLN A 58 -17.35 2.66 -10.23
C GLN A 58 -15.84 2.69 -10.08
N GLN A 59 -15.15 3.56 -10.82
CA GLN A 59 -13.70 3.74 -10.66
C GLN A 59 -13.31 4.27 -9.28
N GLN A 60 -14.10 5.19 -8.71
CA GLN A 60 -13.89 5.66 -7.34
C GLN A 60 -14.03 4.52 -6.33
N VAL A 61 -15.09 3.72 -6.44
CA VAL A 61 -15.32 2.55 -5.58
C VAL A 61 -14.16 1.56 -5.69
N THR A 62 -13.69 1.24 -6.90
CA THR A 62 -12.53 0.36 -7.08
C THR A 62 -11.28 0.92 -6.42
N ARG A 63 -10.99 2.22 -6.58
CA ARG A 63 -9.84 2.86 -5.93
C ARG A 63 -9.94 2.84 -4.41
N LEU A 64 -11.12 3.14 -3.87
CA LEU A 64 -11.37 3.13 -2.44
C LEU A 64 -11.24 1.71 -1.88
N ALA A 65 -11.77 0.70 -2.55
CA ALA A 65 -11.62 -0.69 -2.15
C ALA A 65 -10.15 -1.12 -2.07
N VAL A 66 -9.33 -0.77 -3.07
CA VAL A 66 -7.88 -1.01 -3.03
C VAL A 66 -7.23 -0.29 -1.84
N ARG A 67 -7.61 0.97 -1.59
CA ARG A 67 -7.06 1.74 -0.46
C ARG A 67 -7.44 1.15 0.89
N VAL A 68 -8.67 0.66 1.05
CA VAL A 68 -9.12 -0.03 2.27
C VAL A 68 -8.25 -1.25 2.53
N VAL A 69 -8.07 -2.12 1.53
CA VAL A 69 -7.23 -3.32 1.66
C VAL A 69 -5.79 -2.95 2.04
N GLN A 70 -5.22 -1.92 1.41
CA GLN A 70 -3.87 -1.45 1.76
C GLN A 70 -3.78 -0.98 3.22
N LEU A 71 -4.75 -0.18 3.68
CA LEU A 71 -4.77 0.33 5.05
C LEU A 71 -4.97 -0.79 6.07
N GLU A 72 -5.80 -1.79 5.76
CA GLU A 72 -5.98 -2.98 6.60
C GLU A 72 -4.68 -3.77 6.74
N GLN A 73 -3.91 -3.90 5.65
CA GLN A 73 -2.58 -4.54 5.69
C GLN A 73 -1.58 -3.74 6.53
N GLU A 74 -1.54 -2.41 6.37
CA GLU A 74 -0.69 -1.52 7.18
C GLU A 74 -1.02 -1.63 8.67
N LEU A 75 -2.31 -1.62 9.04
CA LEU A 75 -2.77 -1.80 10.42
C LEU A 75 -2.41 -3.18 10.99
N ALA A 76 -2.52 -4.25 10.20
CA ALA A 76 -2.14 -5.59 10.62
C ALA A 76 -0.64 -5.69 10.96
N VAL A 77 0.22 -5.06 10.15
CA VAL A 77 1.66 -4.99 10.40
C VAL A 77 1.96 -4.16 11.66
N ALA A 78 1.29 -3.02 11.84
CA ALA A 78 1.45 -2.19 13.04
C ALA A 78 1.02 -2.94 14.32
N HIS A 79 -0.10 -3.66 14.31
CA HIS A 79 -0.54 -4.43 15.47
C HIS A 79 0.40 -5.59 15.81
N THR A 80 0.95 -6.29 14.80
CA THR A 80 1.88 -7.40 15.05
C THR A 80 3.22 -6.92 15.61
N THR A 81 3.74 -5.80 15.13
CA THR A 81 4.98 -5.19 15.65
C THR A 81 4.80 -4.71 17.09
N LEU A 82 3.70 -4.00 17.38
CA LEU A 82 3.37 -3.57 18.75
C LEU A 82 3.26 -4.78 19.70
N ARG A 83 2.52 -5.82 19.29
CA ARG A 83 2.34 -7.03 20.10
C ARG A 83 3.67 -7.70 20.39
N ARG A 84 4.56 -7.81 19.40
CA ARG A 84 5.91 -8.38 19.57
C ARG A 84 6.76 -7.57 20.55
N ALA A 85 6.75 -6.25 20.46
CA ALA A 85 7.48 -5.38 21.38
C ALA A 85 6.98 -5.53 22.83
N GLN A 86 5.67 -5.69 23.03
CA GLN A 86 5.05 -5.87 24.35
C GLN A 86 5.26 -7.28 24.94
N SER A 87 5.45 -8.30 24.10
CA SER A 87 5.61 -9.70 24.54
C SER A 87 7.07 -10.17 24.62
N SER A 88 8.04 -9.31 24.27
CA SER A 88 9.43 -9.52 24.65
C SER A 88 9.54 -9.48 26.18
N PRO A 89 9.92 -10.59 26.84
CA PRO A 89 10.15 -10.58 28.28
C PRO A 89 11.28 -9.57 28.57
N PRO A 90 11.29 -8.91 29.73
CA PRO A 90 12.51 -8.23 30.17
C PRO A 90 13.63 -9.27 30.10
N GLN A 91 14.67 -8.98 29.31
CA GLN A 91 15.90 -9.76 29.35
C GLN A 91 16.27 -9.87 30.82
N SER A 92 16.10 -11.06 31.38
CA SER A 92 16.65 -11.38 32.67
C SER A 92 18.15 -11.33 32.43
N GLY A 93 18.75 -10.19 32.78
CA GLY A 93 20.20 -10.01 32.72
C GLY A 93 20.89 -11.19 33.40
N PRO A 94 22.12 -11.53 32.98
CA PRO A 94 22.79 -12.73 33.43
C PRO A 94 22.73 -12.81 34.95
N ARG A 95 21.98 -13.77 35.49
CA ARG A 95 22.03 -14.13 36.90
C ARG A 95 23.46 -14.59 37.14
N THR A 96 24.29 -13.71 37.68
CA THR A 96 25.57 -14.07 38.28
C THR A 96 25.26 -14.95 39.49
N ALA A 97 25.10 -16.25 39.25
CA ALA A 97 25.19 -17.24 40.30
C ALA A 97 26.65 -17.28 40.75
N SER A 98 26.98 -16.57 41.83
CA SER A 98 28.23 -16.80 42.56
C SER A 98 28.20 -18.21 43.16
N PRO A 99 29.14 -19.10 42.81
CA PRO A 99 29.43 -20.25 43.65
C PRO A 99 30.40 -19.78 44.73
N ARG A 100 29.94 -19.86 45.97
CA ARG A 100 30.73 -19.66 47.18
C ARG A 100 31.81 -20.75 47.23
N GLY A 101 33.08 -20.33 47.29
CA GLY A 101 34.20 -21.13 47.81
C GLY A 101 34.91 -22.03 46.81
N GLN A 102 36.04 -21.55 46.28
CA GLN A 102 37.36 -22.13 46.58
C GLN A 102 38.46 -21.24 46.01
N ALA A 103 39.39 -20.89 46.88
CA ALA A 103 40.56 -20.07 46.59
C ALA A 103 41.46 -20.75 45.55
N ARG A 104 41.77 -20.06 44.46
CA ARG A 104 43.08 -20.17 43.80
C ARG A 104 43.52 -18.80 43.28
N ASP A 105 44.67 -18.44 43.82
CA ASP A 105 45.56 -17.33 43.51
C ASP A 105 45.94 -17.32 42.02
N VAL A 106 45.70 -16.20 41.32
CA VAL A 106 46.57 -15.73 40.22
C VAL A 106 46.55 -14.20 40.18
N ARG A 107 47.75 -13.65 40.20
CA ARG A 107 48.13 -12.24 40.18
C ARG A 107 47.57 -11.45 38.99
N ARG A 108 47.07 -10.25 39.31
CA ARG A 108 47.16 -8.93 38.63
C ARG A 108 47.76 -8.89 37.21
N VAL A 109 47.03 -8.27 36.26
CA VAL A 109 47.51 -7.12 35.43
C VAL A 109 46.30 -6.23 35.07
N ASP A 110 46.59 -4.93 35.01
CA ASP A 110 45.71 -3.77 35.13
C ASP A 110 44.87 -3.41 33.86
N GLU A 111 43.80 -2.63 34.13
CA GLU A 111 43.18 -1.57 33.33
C GLU A 111 42.77 -1.79 31.86
N THR A 112 41.45 -1.83 31.63
CA THR A 112 40.84 -0.92 30.65
C THR A 112 39.42 -0.56 31.08
N ALA A 113 39.25 0.64 31.63
CA ALA A 113 37.97 1.19 32.02
C ALA A 113 37.12 1.52 30.78
N ILE A 114 35.90 0.98 30.70
CA ILE A 114 34.90 1.43 29.73
C ILE A 114 34.09 2.55 30.40
N LEU A 115 34.32 3.79 29.97
CA LEU A 115 33.49 4.92 30.38
C LEU A 115 32.09 4.80 29.73
N PRO A 116 31.00 5.04 30.47
CA PRO A 116 29.68 5.21 29.86
C PRO A 116 29.63 6.54 29.09
N TRP A 117 29.13 6.46 27.86
CA TRP A 117 28.90 7.61 26.97
C TRP A 117 27.84 8.55 27.55
N GLN A 118 28.12 9.87 27.59
CA GLN A 118 27.16 10.92 27.92
C GLN A 118 26.77 11.72 26.66
N ALA A 119 25.46 11.90 26.48
CA ALA A 119 24.89 12.73 25.41
C ALA A 119 25.14 14.23 25.66
N PRO A 120 25.37 15.04 24.63
CA PRO A 120 25.49 16.49 24.80
C PRO A 120 24.11 17.08 25.13
N ARG A 121 24.02 17.79 26.26
CA ARG A 121 23.01 18.84 26.43
C ARG A 121 23.65 20.16 26.05
N ASP A 122 22.86 20.96 25.37
CA ASP A 122 22.87 22.42 25.20
C ASP A 122 22.39 22.66 23.76
N LEU A 123 21.42 23.50 23.44
CA LEU A 123 20.59 24.47 24.17
C LEU A 123 19.39 24.76 23.26
#